data_AF-A0A433PVG1-F1
#
_entry.id   AF-A0A433PVG1-F1
#
_cell.length_a   1.000
_cell.length_b   1.000
_cell.length_c   1.000
_cell.angle_alpha   90.00
_cell.angle_beta   90.00
_cell.angle_gamma   90.00
#
_symmetry.space_group_name_H-M   'P 1'
#
loop_
_entity.id
_entity.type
_entity.pdbx_description
1 polymer ?
#
loop_
_entity_poly.entity_id
_entity_poly.type
_entity_poly.pdbx_seq_one_letter_code
_entity_poly.pdbx_strand_id
1 'polypeptide(L)'
;MTTWIQNLLTDENVFPTKADIDFPPDFLSVIKSIFRQLFRLFVHIYHYHYTQVLCLNEEGHLNSLFAHFIAFSREFDLIDKRDLTPLQGLISIMEANNVFSA
;
A
#
# COMPACT_ATOMS: atom_id res chain seq x y z
N MET A 1 -0.67 12.66 7.05
CA MET A 1 -0.83 11.83 5.83
C MET A 1 -2.10 10.99 5.87
N THR A 2 -2.45 10.38 7.00
CA THR A 2 -3.59 9.44 7.14
C THR A 2 -4.98 10.07 7.07
N THR A 3 -5.15 11.33 7.48
CA THR A 3 -6.47 11.98 7.54
C THR A 3 -7.16 12.10 6.17
N TRP A 4 -6.40 12.30 5.08
CA TRP A 4 -6.99 12.40 3.74
C TRP A 4 -7.54 11.05 3.27
N ILE A 5 -6.77 9.97 3.43
CA ILE A 5 -7.24 8.60 3.11
C ILE A 5 -8.47 8.28 3.95
N GLN A 6 -8.44 8.60 5.25
CA GLN A 6 -9.56 8.34 6.14
C GLN A 6 -10.83 9.07 5.69
N ASN A 7 -10.73 10.36 5.36
CA ASN A 7 -11.87 11.15 4.87
C ASN A 7 -12.47 10.56 3.60
N LEU A 8 -11.59 10.10 2.69
CA LEU A 8 -12.00 9.54 1.42
C LEU A 8 -12.64 8.14 1.56
N LEU A 9 -12.17 7.32 2.50
CA LEU A 9 -12.80 6.05 2.86
C LEU A 9 -14.17 6.21 3.52
N THR A 10 -14.42 7.34 4.18
CA THR A 10 -15.71 7.66 4.82
C THR A 10 -16.67 8.43 3.93
N ASP A 11 -16.23 8.84 2.74
CA ASP A 11 -17.07 9.57 1.78
C ASP A 11 -17.94 8.57 1.00
N GLU A 12 -19.25 8.58 1.27
CA GLU A 12 -20.21 7.69 0.58
C GLU A 12 -20.31 7.96 -0.93
N ASN A 13 -19.83 9.11 -1.42
CA ASN A 13 -19.76 9.39 -2.86
C ASN A 13 -18.59 8.64 -3.54
N VAL A 14 -17.56 8.28 -2.76
CA VAL A 14 -16.37 7.57 -3.26
C VAL A 14 -16.44 6.09 -2.92
N PHE A 15 -16.87 5.76 -1.70
CA PHE A 15 -17.11 4.40 -1.22
C PHE A 15 -18.58 4.26 -0.79
N PRO A 16 -19.49 3.98 -1.73
CA PRO A 16 -20.90 3.80 -1.41
C PRO A 16 -21.11 2.62 -0.46
N THR A 17 -21.93 2.83 0.58
CA THR A 17 -22.28 1.81 1.59
C THR A 17 -23.60 1.10 1.28
N LYS A 18 -24.37 1.61 0.31
CA LYS A 18 -25.69 1.11 -0.09
C LYS A 18 -25.55 0.29 -1.37
N ALA A 19 -26.22 -0.86 -1.42
CA ALA A 19 -26.12 -1.80 -2.53
C ALA A 19 -26.62 -1.26 -3.88
N ASP A 20 -27.46 -0.22 -3.87
CA ASP A 20 -28.07 0.35 -5.08
C ASP A 20 -27.25 1.50 -5.70
N ILE A 21 -26.03 1.75 -5.20
CA ILE A 21 -25.18 2.85 -5.65
C ILE A 21 -23.88 2.28 -6.20
N ASP A 22 -23.64 2.51 -7.49
CA ASP A 22 -22.39 2.13 -8.15
C ASP A 22 -21.22 3.02 -7.71
N PHE A 23 -20.00 2.47 -7.80
CA PHE A 23 -18.78 3.25 -7.60
C PHE A 23 -18.65 4.35 -8.68
N PRO A 24 -18.03 5.51 -8.34
CA PRO A 24 -17.87 6.59 -9.28
C PRO A 24 -16.91 6.20 -10.42
N PRO A 25 -17.04 6.81 -11.61
CA PRO A 25 -16.25 6.44 -12.79
C PRO A 25 -14.73 6.66 -12.62
N ASP A 26 -14.32 7.54 -11.70
CA ASP A 26 -12.93 7.84 -11.36
C ASP A 26 -12.40 7.01 -10.19
N PHE A 27 -13.19 6.05 -9.67
CA PHE A 27 -12.83 5.25 -8.49
C PHE A 27 -11.43 4.63 -8.60
N LEU A 28 -11.08 4.04 -9.75
CA LEU A 28 -9.76 3.44 -9.92
C LEU A 28 -8.62 4.47 -9.78
N SER A 29 -8.80 5.68 -10.29
CA SER A 29 -7.82 6.78 -10.15
C SER A 29 -7.64 7.18 -8.68
N VAL A 30 -8.75 7.19 -7.94
CA VAL A 30 -8.76 7.44 -6.50
C VAL A 30 -8.02 6.32 -5.76
N ILE A 31 -8.30 5.04 -6.05
CA ILE A 31 -7.58 3.90 -5.46
C ILE A 31 -6.07 3.99 -5.75
N LYS A 32 -5.66 4.25 -6.99
CA LYS A 32 -4.23 4.45 -7.32
C LYS A 32 -3.60 5.57 -6.49
N SER A 33 -4.35 6.64 -6.20
CA SER A 33 -3.88 7.74 -5.34
C SER A 33 -3.71 7.32 -3.87
N ILE A 34 -4.66 6.55 -3.33
CA ILE A 34 -4.55 5.96 -1.98
C ILE A 34 -3.31 5.06 -1.89
N PHE A 35 -3.14 4.16 -2.85
CA PHE A 35 -2.02 3.21 -2.88
C PHE A 35 -0.66 3.92 -2.96
N ARG A 36 -0.52 4.96 -3.78
CA ARG A 36 0.70 5.79 -3.79
C ARG A 36 1.00 6.43 -2.44
N GLN A 37 -0.02 6.87 -1.71
CA GLN A 37 0.18 7.48 -0.39
C GLN A 37 0.50 6.44 0.70
N LEU A 38 -0.13 5.26 0.65
CA LEU A 38 0.22 4.13 1.52
C LEU A 38 1.65 3.65 1.26
N PHE A 39 2.11 3.63 0.01
CA PHE A 39 3.49 3.31 -0.31
C PHE A 39 4.48 4.29 0.34
N ARG A 40 4.18 5.61 0.31
CA ARG A 40 5.01 6.61 1.01
C ARG A 40 5.07 6.38 2.52
N LEU A 41 4.00 5.86 3.11
CA LEU A 41 4.00 5.46 4.53
C LEU A 41 4.95 4.29 4.77
N PHE A 42 4.94 3.25 3.93
CA PHE A 42 5.91 2.16 4.02
C PHE A 42 7.35 2.65 3.87
N VAL A 43 7.63 3.49 2.87
CA VAL A 43 8.95 4.11 2.68
C VAL A 43 9.40 4.82 3.96
N HIS A 44 8.52 5.60 4.58
CA HIS A 44 8.85 6.34 5.79
C HIS A 44 9.13 5.41 6.98
N ILE A 45 8.32 4.36 7.15
CA ILE A 45 8.51 3.39 8.23
C ILE A 45 9.84 2.65 8.05
N TYR A 46 10.12 2.10 6.87
CA TYR A 46 11.34 1.37 6.60
C TYR A 46 12.62 2.22 6.71
N HIS A 47 12.58 3.50 6.35
CA HIS A 47 13.77 4.36 6.41
C HIS A 47 14.01 4.99 7.79
N TYR A 48 12.95 5.41 8.50
CA TYR A 48 13.09 6.26 9.69
C TYR A 48 12.63 5.59 10.98
N HIS A 49 11.76 4.58 10.90
CA HIS A 49 11.14 3.96 12.07
C HIS A 49 11.43 2.46 12.21
N TYR A 50 12.27 1.91 11.34
CA TYR A 50 12.54 0.47 11.33
C TYR A 50 13.21 0.01 12.63
N THR A 51 14.09 0.81 13.23
CA THR A 51 14.70 0.50 14.52
C THR A 51 13.65 0.31 15.63
N GLN A 52 12.62 1.16 15.66
CA GLN A 52 11.53 1.03 16.64
C GLN A 52 10.71 -0.22 16.38
N VAL A 53 10.45 -0.56 15.11
CA VAL A 53 9.76 -1.80 14.73
C VAL A 53 10.53 -3.02 15.22
N LEU A 54 11.86 -3.03 15.06
CA LEU A 54 12.73 -4.09 15.58
C LEU A 54 12.70 -4.16 17.11
N CYS A 55 12.71 -3.02 17.80
CA CYS A 55 12.60 -3.00 19.27
C CYS A 55 11.27 -3.61 19.77
N LEU A 56 10.22 -3.59 18.96
CA LEU A 56 8.92 -4.18 19.27
C LEU A 56 8.81 -5.65 18.79
N ASN A 57 9.79 -6.18 18.06
CA ASN A 57 9.75 -7.48 17.37
C ASN A 57 8.56 -7.60 16.40
N GLU A 58 8.21 -6.50 15.72
CA GLU A 58 7.06 -6.40 14.81
C GLU A 58 7.47 -6.42 13.33
N GLU A 59 8.75 -6.67 13.03
CA GLU A 59 9.27 -6.66 11.65
C GLU A 59 8.63 -7.75 10.78
N GLY A 60 8.29 -8.91 11.35
CA GLY A 60 7.60 -9.98 10.63
C GLY A 60 6.22 -9.54 10.14
N HIS A 61 5.47 -8.80 10.97
CA HIS A 61 4.15 -8.26 10.63
C HIS A 61 4.26 -7.19 9.56
N LEU A 62 5.20 -6.24 9.71
CA LEU A 62 5.43 -5.19 8.72
C LEU A 62 5.84 -5.76 7.35
N ASN A 63 6.76 -6.73 7.34
CA ASN A 63 7.24 -7.36 6.11
C ASN A 63 6.12 -8.13 5.41
N SER A 64 5.32 -8.89 6.16
CA SER A 64 4.19 -9.65 5.59
C SER A 64 3.12 -8.73 5.02
N LEU A 65 2.80 -7.63 5.72
CA LEU A 65 1.85 -6.64 5.24
C LEU A 65 2.36 -5.96 3.96
N PHE A 66 3.65 -5.60 3.92
CA PHE A 66 4.26 -4.98 2.75
C PHE A 66 4.32 -5.94 1.55
N ALA A 67 4.63 -7.22 1.77
CA ALA A 67 4.58 -8.26 0.73
C ALA A 67 3.20 -8.33 0.07
N HIS A 68 2.15 -8.44 0.89
CA HIS A 68 0.78 -8.50 0.41
C HIS A 68 0.38 -7.22 -0.34
N PHE A 69 0.77 -6.06 0.19
CA PHE A 69 0.55 -4.77 -0.47
C PHE A 69 1.18 -4.70 -1.86
N ILE A 70 2.43 -5.16 -2.02
CA ILE A 70 3.11 -5.17 -3.32
C ILE A 70 2.47 -6.18 -4.28
N ALA A 71 2.16 -7.39 -3.81
CA ALA A 71 1.49 -8.40 -4.62
C ALA A 71 0.14 -7.90 -5.16
N PHE A 72 -0.70 -7.35 -4.28
CA PHE A 72 -1.99 -6.78 -4.66
C PHE A 72 -1.83 -5.57 -5.59
N SER A 73 -0.85 -4.70 -5.34
CA SER A 73 -0.59 -3.55 -6.20
C SER A 73 -0.18 -3.95 -7.61
N ARG A 74 0.49 -5.09 -7.78
CA ARG A 74 0.90 -5.60 -9.10
C ARG A 74 -0.24 -6.26 -9.84
N GLU A 75 -1.01 -7.11 -9.16
CA GLU A 75 -2.15 -7.81 -9.74
C GLU A 75 -3.15 -6.84 -10.39
N PHE A 76 -3.38 -5.70 -9.73
CA PHE A 76 -4.36 -4.70 -10.17
C PHE A 76 -3.73 -3.43 -10.78
N ASP A 77 -2.43 -3.43 -11.07
CA ASP A 77 -1.70 -2.28 -11.64
C ASP A 77 -1.94 -0.95 -10.89
N LEU A 78 -1.88 -0.99 -9.55
CA LEU A 78 -2.26 0.15 -8.70
C LEU A 78 -1.13 1.17 -8.50
N ILE A 79 0.11 0.78 -8.73
CA ILE A 79 1.29 1.63 -8.55
C ILE A 79 2.25 1.43 -9.72
N ASP A 80 2.68 2.55 -10.32
CA ASP A 80 3.68 2.54 -11.37
C ASP A 80 5.04 2.02 -10.86
N LYS A 81 5.73 1.24 -11.70
CA LYS A 81 7.07 0.70 -11.36
C LYS A 81 8.07 1.79 -10.98
N ARG A 82 7.92 3.00 -11.52
CA ARG A 82 8.78 4.15 -11.21
C ARG A 82 8.58 4.65 -9.78
N ASP A 83 7.35 4.55 -9.26
CA ASP A 83 7.04 4.99 -7.90
C ASP A 83 7.56 3.99 -6.85
N LEU A 84 7.78 2.72 -7.23
CA LEU A 84 8.33 1.68 -6.36
C LEU A 84 9.86 1.76 -6.15
N THR A 85 10.55 2.58 -6.95
CA THR A 85 12.02 2.75 -6.92
C THR A 85 12.62 2.86 -5.51
N PRO A 86 12.04 3.64 -4.56
CA PRO A 86 12.63 3.82 -3.23
C PRO A 86 12.77 2.55 -2.40
N LEU A 87 11.95 1.53 -2.64
CA LEU A 87 12.01 0.24 -1.94
C LEU A 87 12.32 -0.93 -2.88
N GLN A 88 12.77 -0.66 -4.11
CA GLN A 88 13.02 -1.70 -5.11
C GLN A 88 14.02 -2.76 -4.62
N GLY A 89 15.06 -2.35 -3.88
CA GLY A 89 16.01 -3.28 -3.29
C GLY A 89 15.35 -4.26 -2.29
N LEU A 90 14.47 -3.75 -1.43
CA LEU A 90 13.72 -4.58 -0.47
C LEU A 90 12.76 -5.52 -1.19
N ILE A 91 12.03 -5.01 -2.19
CA ILE A 91 11.10 -5.81 -3.00
C ILE A 91 11.84 -6.98 -3.66
N SER A 92 13.00 -6.73 -4.28
CA SER A 92 13.80 -7.78 -4.92
C SER A 92 14.35 -8.81 -3.92
N ILE A 93 14.69 -8.41 -2.69
CA ILE A 93 15.07 -9.34 -1.64
C ILE A 93 13.89 -10.22 -1.22
N MET A 94 12.69 -9.65 -1.08
CA MET A 94 11.50 -10.41 -0.68
C MET A 94 11.06 -11.39 -1.77
N GLU A 95 11.18 -11.02 -3.03
CA GLU A 95 10.97 -11.92 -4.19
C GLU A 95 11.96 -13.08 -4.18
N ALA A 96 13.25 -12.80 -3.96
CA ALA A 96 14.28 -13.83 -3.90
C ALA A 96 14.07 -14.83 -2.76
N ASN A 97 13.37 -14.41 -1.69
CA ASN A 97 13.01 -15.25 -0.56
C ASN A 97 11.66 -15.98 -0.74
N ASN A 98 11.05 -15.95 -1.94
CA ASN A 98 9.74 -16.55 -2.25
C ASN A 98 8.60 -16.09 -1.31
N VAL A 99 8.68 -14.87 -0.80
CA VAL A 99 7.64 -14.32 0.11
C VAL A 99 6.33 -14.05 -0.65
N PHE A 100 6.41 -13.78 -1.96
CA PHE A 100 5.26 -13.67 -2.86
C PHE A 100 5.70 -13.98 -4.30
N SER A 101 4.85 -14.66 -5.07
CA SER A 101 5.11 -14.97 -6.49
C SER A 101 4.73 -13.80 -7.37
N ALA A 102 5.60 -13.47 -8.33
CA ALA A 102 5.28 -12.59 -9.45
C ALA A 102 4.39 -13.29 -10.48
#